data_AF-A0A7S2B9Y0-F1
#
_entry.id   AF-A0A7S2B9Y0-F1
#
_cell.length_a   1.000
_cell.length_b   1.000
_cell.length_c   1.000
_cell.angle_alpha   90.00
_cell.angle_beta   90.00
_cell.angle_gamma   90.00
#
_symmetry.space_group_name_H-M   'P 1'
#
loop_
_entity.id
_entity.type
_entity.pdbx_description
1 polymer ?
#
loop_
_entity_poly.entity_id
_entity_poly.type
_entity_poly.pdbx_seq_one_letter_code
_entity_poly.pdbx_strand_id
1 'polypeptide(L)'
;SISFLSILLKSAIHLILFVLSTGASSLQFVSSSSVFIFILRSLMASSGIPARRAMRENLAFGCDRSGCSGSIQLVLGPMFSGKSSEMSRRIRRHIIAHRPSLVIKYRKDLRYEGSESAVVTHDAVRLTAQPATRLADVDDIVDAYQVIGVDEGQFFDDVVEYAEKWANMGKTVIIAALDGDFRRKPFGRVLELVPMAEDVVKLNAVCTSCGLNAAFTKRITSDDAIEVVGGADMYRAACRACHERESSHAQTKGNDMASTDADVNAPSTPGS
;
A
#
# COMPACT_ATOMS: atom_id res chain seq x y z
N SER A 1 -20.91 18.63 39.48
CA SER A 1 -19.96 17.83 40.28
C SER A 1 -20.59 16.63 41.00
N ILE A 2 -21.92 16.54 41.18
CA ILE A 2 -22.60 15.39 41.84
C ILE A 2 -22.77 14.17 40.90
N SER A 3 -22.82 14.38 39.58
CA SER A 3 -23.09 13.36 38.57
C SER A 3 -21.95 12.34 38.41
N PHE A 4 -20.69 12.78 38.55
CA PHE A 4 -19.53 11.92 38.33
C PHE A 4 -19.29 10.94 39.49
N LEU A 5 -19.53 11.40 40.73
CA LEU A 5 -19.39 10.58 41.94
C LEU A 5 -20.47 9.48 41.98
N SER A 6 -21.68 9.77 41.50
CA SER A 6 -22.78 8.80 41.35
C SER A 6 -22.46 7.69 40.34
N ILE A 7 -21.82 8.04 39.22
CA ILE A 7 -21.43 7.07 38.18
C ILE A 7 -20.29 6.16 38.68
N LEU A 8 -19.31 6.73 39.40
CA LEU A 8 -18.22 5.96 40.00
C LEU A 8 -18.73 5.00 41.09
N LEU A 9 -19.65 5.46 41.96
CA LEU A 9 -20.26 4.59 42.98
C LEU A 9 -21.04 3.44 42.36
N LYS A 10 -21.86 3.71 41.33
CA LYS A 10 -22.65 2.66 40.65
C LYS A 10 -21.75 1.64 39.94
N SER A 11 -20.69 2.11 39.29
CA SER A 11 -19.70 1.25 38.64
C SER A 11 -18.95 0.37 39.64
N ALA A 12 -18.58 0.93 40.80
CA ALA A 12 -17.93 0.18 41.87
C ALA A 12 -18.85 -0.90 42.48
N ILE A 13 -20.13 -0.59 42.70
CA ILE A 13 -21.12 -1.55 43.22
C ILE A 13 -21.34 -2.71 42.25
N HIS A 14 -21.43 -2.43 40.94
CA HIS A 14 -21.57 -3.48 39.93
C HIS A 14 -20.34 -4.38 39.82
N LEU A 15 -19.13 -3.81 39.95
CA LEU A 15 -17.89 -4.59 39.96
C LEU A 15 -17.82 -5.50 41.19
N ILE A 16 -18.23 -4.99 42.36
CA ILE A 16 -18.25 -5.77 43.62
C ILE A 16 -19.28 -6.92 43.52
N LEU A 17 -20.49 -6.65 43.03
CA LEU A 17 -21.52 -7.69 42.85
C LEU A 17 -21.09 -8.75 41.83
N PHE A 18 -20.38 -8.36 40.78
CA PHE A 18 -19.86 -9.30 39.78
C PHE A 18 -18.78 -10.22 40.38
N VAL A 19 -17.84 -9.67 41.15
CA VAL A 19 -16.80 -10.45 41.85
C VAL A 19 -17.43 -11.44 42.83
N LEU A 20 -18.45 -11.01 43.59
CA LEU A 20 -19.20 -11.86 44.52
C LEU A 20 -20.01 -12.96 43.81
N SER A 21 -20.55 -12.68 42.62
CA SER A 21 -21.30 -13.65 41.81
C SER A 21 -20.42 -14.73 41.18
N THR A 22 -19.15 -14.43 40.88
CA THR A 22 -18.26 -15.38 40.20
C THR A 22 -17.49 -16.32 41.13
N GLY A 23 -17.64 -16.18 42.46
CA GLY A 23 -17.01 -17.07 43.43
C GLY A 23 -15.47 -17.15 43.33
N ALA A 24 -14.83 -16.14 42.74
CA ALA A 24 -13.42 -16.14 42.45
C ALA A 24 -12.60 -15.75 43.69
N SER A 25 -12.09 -16.75 44.41
CA SER A 25 -11.23 -16.60 45.59
C SER A 25 -9.80 -16.15 45.29
N SER A 26 -9.50 -15.72 44.06
CA SER A 26 -8.15 -15.33 43.65
C SER A 26 -8.19 -14.10 42.75
N LEU A 27 -7.55 -13.02 43.22
CA LEU A 27 -7.22 -11.85 42.40
C LEU A 27 -6.27 -12.29 41.27
N GLN A 28 -6.82 -12.73 40.14
CA GLN A 28 -6.13 -12.66 38.87
C GLN A 28 -6.79 -11.55 38.06
N PHE A 29 -6.05 -10.46 37.87
CA PHE A 29 -6.39 -9.36 36.98
C PHE A 29 -6.49 -9.92 35.55
N VAL A 30 -7.72 -10.20 35.09
CA VAL A 30 -7.95 -10.66 33.71
C VAL A 30 -7.84 -9.43 32.80
N SER A 31 -6.70 -9.32 32.10
CA SER A 31 -6.38 -8.28 31.11
C SER A 31 -7.11 -8.47 29.78
N SER A 32 -8.37 -8.92 29.78
CA SER A 32 -9.14 -9.08 28.55
C SER A 32 -10.08 -7.90 28.36
N SER A 33 -9.74 -7.06 27.38
CA SER A 33 -10.53 -5.93 26.85
C SER A 33 -11.99 -6.27 26.57
N SER A 34 -12.33 -7.55 26.43
CA SER A 34 -13.69 -8.05 26.20
C SER A 34 -14.65 -7.84 27.37
N VAL A 35 -14.20 -7.97 28.63
CA VAL A 35 -15.10 -7.84 29.81
C VAL A 35 -15.46 -6.38 30.07
N PHE A 36 -14.49 -5.48 29.89
CA PHE A 36 -14.70 -4.03 30.00
C PHE A 36 -15.68 -3.52 28.93
N ILE A 37 -15.56 -4.02 27.70
CA ILE A 37 -16.49 -3.72 26.59
C ILE A 37 -17.90 -4.26 26.88
N PHE A 38 -18.02 -5.43 27.50
CA PHE A 38 -19.32 -6.03 27.83
C PHE A 38 -20.06 -5.26 28.94
N ILE A 39 -19.32 -4.79 29.95
CA ILE A 39 -19.85 -3.94 31.03
C ILE A 39 -20.27 -2.58 30.49
N LEU A 40 -19.47 -1.95 29.62
CA LEU A 40 -19.85 -0.69 28.95
C LEU A 40 -21.10 -0.86 28.07
N ARG A 41 -21.22 -1.96 27.32
CA ARG A 41 -22.41 -2.24 26.49
C ARG A 41 -23.67 -2.42 27.32
N SER A 42 -23.60 -3.11 28.46
CA SER A 42 -24.75 -3.27 29.37
C SER A 42 -25.16 -1.96 30.04
N LEU A 43 -24.21 -1.13 30.47
CA LEU A 43 -24.49 0.20 31.05
C LEU A 43 -25.09 1.19 30.03
N MET A 44 -24.69 1.09 28.76
CA MET A 44 -25.25 1.90 27.67
C MET A 44 -26.66 1.45 27.26
N ALA A 45 -26.98 0.16 27.42
CA ALA A 45 -28.31 -0.36 27.12
C ALA A 45 -29.38 0.09 28.14
N SER A 46 -29.01 0.34 29.40
CA SER A 46 -29.96 0.73 30.45
C SER A 46 -30.27 2.24 30.54
N SER A 47 -29.64 3.08 29.72
CA SER A 47 -29.77 4.55 29.82
C SER A 47 -30.59 5.22 28.72
N GLY A 48 -31.12 4.47 27.73
CA GLY A 48 -32.05 5.03 26.72
C GLY A 48 -31.48 6.17 25.87
N ILE A 49 -30.15 6.35 25.85
CA ILE A 49 -29.48 7.39 25.05
C ILE A 49 -29.15 6.78 23.68
N PRO A 50 -29.59 7.36 22.56
CA PRO A 50 -29.26 6.84 21.23
C PRO A 50 -27.74 6.88 21.01
N ALA A 51 -27.19 5.73 20.60
CA ALA A 51 -25.75 5.44 20.45
C ALA A 51 -25.04 6.18 19.30
N ARG A 52 -25.41 7.44 19.02
CA ARG A 52 -24.77 8.29 18.00
C ARG A 52 -24.08 9.55 18.56
N ARG A 53 -23.95 9.69 19.89
CA ARG A 53 -23.40 10.94 20.47
C ARG A 53 -22.41 10.79 21.63
N ALA A 54 -21.97 9.59 22.00
CA ALA A 54 -21.12 9.38 23.18
C ALA A 54 -19.73 8.78 22.87
N MET A 55 -19.16 9.11 21.71
CA MET A 55 -17.75 8.86 21.40
C MET A 55 -17.21 10.04 20.58
N ARG A 56 -17.34 11.25 21.12
CA ARG A 56 -16.88 12.47 20.44
C ARG A 56 -16.20 13.50 21.35
N GLU A 57 -15.79 13.12 22.57
CA GLU A 57 -15.31 14.11 23.55
C GLU A 57 -13.94 13.85 24.19
N ASN A 58 -13.12 12.87 23.77
CA ASN A 58 -11.76 12.71 24.36
C ASN A 58 -10.61 12.46 23.36
N LEU A 59 -10.76 12.88 22.10
CA LEU A 59 -9.64 12.95 21.12
C LEU A 59 -9.56 14.32 20.44
N ALA A 60 -9.97 15.38 21.14
CA ALA A 60 -9.67 16.74 20.73
C ALA A 60 -8.20 17.08 21.03
N PHE A 61 -7.28 16.47 20.27
CA PHE A 61 -6.02 17.15 19.97
C PHE A 61 -6.40 18.37 19.13
N GLY A 62 -6.30 19.55 19.74
CA GLY A 62 -6.69 20.81 19.12
C GLY A 62 -5.98 21.03 17.79
N CYS A 63 -6.75 21.00 16.71
CA CYS A 63 -6.50 21.86 15.58
C CYS A 63 -7.65 22.87 15.59
N ASP A 64 -7.30 24.08 16.01
CA ASP A 64 -8.17 25.25 15.90
C ASP A 64 -8.51 25.50 14.41
N ARG A 65 -9.75 25.92 14.18
CA ARG A 65 -10.40 25.97 12.88
C ARG A 65 -9.85 27.10 12.03
N SER A 66 -8.77 26.86 11.29
CA SER A 66 -8.46 27.58 10.04
C SER A 66 -7.41 26.84 9.20
N GLY A 67 -7.85 26.14 8.15
CA GLY A 67 -7.04 25.97 6.93
C GLY A 67 -6.19 24.71 6.74
N CYS A 68 -6.36 23.63 7.49
CA CYS A 68 -5.74 22.35 7.08
C CYS A 68 -6.65 21.64 6.06
N SER A 69 -6.60 22.07 4.80
CA SER A 69 -7.20 21.32 3.70
C SER A 69 -6.56 19.94 3.64
N GLY A 70 -7.38 18.90 3.40
CA GLY A 70 -6.81 17.63 2.97
C GLY A 70 -6.06 17.81 1.65
N SER A 71 -5.34 16.78 1.24
CA SER A 71 -4.61 16.81 -0.03
C SER A 71 -4.39 15.42 -0.57
N ILE A 72 -4.25 15.32 -1.88
CA ILE A 72 -3.86 14.15 -2.63
C ILE A 72 -2.45 14.39 -3.19
N GLN A 73 -1.54 13.49 -2.86
CA GLN A 73 -0.16 13.48 -3.34
C GLN A 73 0.08 12.21 -4.15
N LEU A 74 0.46 12.36 -5.41
CA LEU A 74 0.76 11.24 -6.30
C LEU A 74 2.27 11.07 -6.47
N VAL A 75 2.77 9.88 -6.15
CA VAL A 75 4.13 9.43 -6.40
C VAL A 75 4.09 8.38 -7.51
N LEU A 76 4.25 8.86 -8.74
CA LEU A 76 4.19 8.09 -9.97
C LEU A 76 5.58 7.63 -10.43
N GLY A 77 5.60 6.69 -11.36
CA GLY A 77 6.82 6.28 -12.07
C GLY A 77 6.89 4.77 -12.33
N PRO A 78 7.88 4.31 -13.10
CA PRO A 78 8.00 2.91 -13.47
C PRO A 78 8.34 2.04 -12.26
N MET A 79 8.31 0.72 -12.45
CA MET A 79 8.92 -0.21 -11.49
C MET A 79 10.37 0.18 -11.20
N PHE A 80 10.83 -0.10 -9.97
CA PHE A 80 12.19 0.16 -9.50
C PHE A 80 12.59 1.65 -9.34
N SER A 81 11.64 2.59 -9.45
CA SER A 81 11.90 4.03 -9.24
C SER A 81 11.84 4.48 -7.76
N GLY A 82 11.56 3.56 -6.82
CA GLY A 82 11.50 3.87 -5.40
C GLY A 82 10.21 4.53 -4.91
N LYS A 83 9.08 4.37 -5.62
CA LYS A 83 7.78 4.98 -5.24
C LYS A 83 7.36 4.70 -3.80
N SER A 84 7.34 3.42 -3.40
CA SER A 84 6.95 3.02 -2.04
C SER A 84 7.93 3.56 -0.99
N SER A 85 9.21 3.71 -1.33
CA SER A 85 10.21 4.35 -0.48
C SER A 85 9.96 5.85 -0.32
N GLU A 86 9.62 6.56 -1.39
CA GLU A 86 9.29 7.98 -1.36
C GLU A 86 7.99 8.24 -0.60
N MET A 87 6.94 7.43 -0.83
CA MET A 87 5.70 7.47 -0.02
C MET A 87 6.02 7.25 1.46
N SER A 88 6.77 6.19 1.80
CA SER A 88 7.17 5.89 3.18
C SER A 88 7.95 7.04 3.79
N ARG A 89 8.87 7.66 3.05
CA ARG A 89 9.64 8.83 3.49
C ARG A 89 8.72 10.01 3.82
N ARG A 90 7.73 10.29 2.97
CA ARG A 90 6.74 11.35 3.21
C ARG A 90 5.90 11.06 4.46
N ILE A 91 5.41 9.83 4.63
CA ILE A 91 4.64 9.40 5.80
C ILE A 91 5.48 9.50 7.08
N ARG A 92 6.76 9.10 7.07
CA ARG A 92 7.64 9.22 8.25
C ARG A 92 7.74 10.64 8.78
N ARG A 93 7.77 11.66 7.90
CA ARG A 93 7.75 13.07 8.34
C ARG A 93 6.49 13.40 9.15
N HIS A 94 5.34 12.83 8.78
CA HIS A 94 4.10 13.02 9.53
C HIS A 94 4.09 12.28 10.86
N ILE A 95 4.71 11.10 10.94
CA ILE A 95 4.82 10.36 12.20
C ILE A 95 5.75 11.07 13.18
N ILE A 96 6.86 11.64 12.70
CA ILE A 96 7.74 12.50 13.52
C ILE A 96 6.96 13.70 14.08
N ALA A 97 6.00 14.23 13.32
CA ALA A 97 5.07 15.27 13.76
C ALA A 97 3.87 14.75 14.57
N HIS A 98 3.91 13.50 15.06
CA HIS A 98 2.86 12.85 15.85
C HIS A 98 1.49 12.77 15.16
N ARG A 99 1.45 12.75 13.83
CA ARG A 99 0.21 12.57 13.06
C ARG A 99 -0.03 11.06 12.83
N PRO A 100 -1.14 10.49 13.32
CA PRO A 100 -1.45 9.08 13.14
C PRO A 100 -1.55 8.75 11.64
N SER A 101 -0.81 7.75 11.22
CA SER A 101 -0.64 7.39 9.81
C SER A 101 -0.98 5.92 9.55
N LEU A 102 -1.66 5.64 8.44
CA LEU A 102 -2.03 4.30 7.98
C LEU A 102 -1.40 4.06 6.60
N VAL A 103 -0.84 2.87 6.36
CA VAL A 103 -0.41 2.43 5.03
C VAL A 103 -1.32 1.29 4.58
N ILE A 104 -1.88 1.41 3.39
CA ILE A 104 -2.71 0.40 2.75
C ILE A 104 -1.86 -0.26 1.65
N LYS A 105 -1.82 -1.59 1.66
CA LYS A 105 -1.10 -2.38 0.65
C LYS A 105 -2.08 -3.21 -0.15
N TYR A 106 -1.83 -3.37 -1.45
CA TYR A 106 -2.63 -4.27 -2.29
C TYR A 106 -2.39 -5.73 -1.86
N ARG A 107 -3.45 -6.40 -1.41
CA ARG A 107 -3.36 -7.75 -0.82
C ARG A 107 -2.78 -8.80 -1.77
N LYS A 108 -3.04 -8.67 -3.07
CA LYS A 108 -2.56 -9.62 -4.09
C LYS A 108 -1.11 -9.36 -4.52
N ASP A 109 -0.46 -8.32 -3.98
CA ASP A 109 0.96 -8.13 -4.18
C ASP A 109 1.79 -9.00 -3.22
N LEU A 110 2.05 -10.24 -3.63
CA LEU A 110 2.74 -11.23 -2.80
C LEU A 110 4.27 -11.17 -2.86
N ARG A 111 4.85 -10.20 -3.58
CA ARG A 111 6.30 -10.12 -3.84
C ARG A 111 7.14 -10.01 -2.57
N TYR A 112 6.51 -9.62 -1.45
CA TYR A 112 7.16 -9.37 -0.17
C TYR A 112 6.47 -10.07 1.02
N GLU A 113 5.65 -11.10 0.79
CA GLU A 113 4.88 -11.83 1.83
C GLU A 113 5.75 -12.43 2.97
N GLY A 114 7.07 -12.55 2.78
CA GLY A 114 8.01 -12.91 3.86
C GLY A 114 8.32 -11.81 4.88
N SER A 115 7.76 -10.61 4.72
CA SER A 115 7.98 -9.42 5.57
C SER A 115 6.69 -8.87 6.23
N GLU A 116 5.67 -9.73 6.30
CA GLU A 116 4.33 -9.35 6.76
C GLU A 116 4.26 -9.13 8.27
N SER A 117 4.26 -7.85 8.65
CA SER A 117 3.48 -7.27 9.77
C SER A 117 3.96 -5.87 10.12
N ALA A 118 5.13 -5.47 9.63
CA ALA A 118 5.61 -4.11 9.78
C ALA A 118 6.57 -3.78 8.64
N VAL A 119 6.38 -2.63 8.00
CA VAL A 119 7.49 -1.96 7.32
C VAL A 119 8.44 -1.52 8.44
N VAL A 120 9.27 -2.45 8.91
CA VAL A 120 10.29 -2.18 9.92
C VAL A 120 11.42 -1.48 9.21
N THR A 121 11.36 -0.17 9.21
CA THR A 121 12.53 0.63 8.90
C THR A 121 13.26 0.92 10.19
N HIS A 122 14.58 0.92 10.11
CA HIS A 122 15.61 0.90 11.16
C HIS A 122 15.41 1.84 12.38
N ASP A 123 14.42 2.73 12.34
CA ASP A 123 14.13 3.75 13.34
C ASP A 123 12.84 3.46 14.12
N ALA A 124 12.67 2.27 14.72
CA ALA A 124 11.67 1.89 15.75
C ALA A 124 10.16 2.29 15.58
N VAL A 125 9.78 2.96 14.50
CA VAL A 125 8.46 3.48 14.20
C VAL A 125 7.83 2.51 13.22
N ARG A 126 7.02 1.60 13.74
CA ARG A 126 6.27 0.65 12.91
C ARG A 126 5.14 1.39 12.20
N LEU A 127 5.20 1.42 10.87
CA LEU A 127 4.07 1.81 10.03
C LEU A 127 2.98 0.73 10.14
N THR A 128 1.77 1.11 10.55
CA THR A 128 0.61 0.21 10.48
C THR A 128 0.31 -0.06 9.00
N ALA A 129 0.48 -1.31 8.57
CA ALA A 129 0.19 -1.75 7.21
C ALA A 129 -1.09 -2.60 7.21
N GLN A 130 -2.10 -2.17 6.45
CA GLN A 130 -3.36 -2.88 6.28
C GLN A 130 -3.46 -3.44 4.86
N PRO A 131 -3.48 -4.77 4.67
CA PRO A 131 -3.68 -5.37 3.35
C PRO A 131 -5.15 -5.29 2.92
N ALA A 132 -5.40 -4.77 1.73
CA ALA A 132 -6.74 -4.58 1.17
C ALA A 132 -6.79 -4.91 -0.33
N THR A 133 -7.96 -5.31 -0.82
CA THR A 133 -8.26 -5.46 -2.25
C THR A 133 -9.03 -4.29 -2.81
N ARG A 134 -9.81 -3.61 -1.96
CA ARG A 134 -10.54 -2.38 -2.27
C ARG A 134 -10.31 -1.38 -1.15
N LEU A 135 -10.24 -0.09 -1.47
CA LEU A 135 -10.11 0.95 -0.45
C LEU A 135 -11.38 1.06 0.41
N ALA A 136 -12.53 0.70 -0.16
CA ALA A 136 -13.78 0.54 0.57
C ALA A 136 -13.68 -0.37 1.80
N ASP A 137 -12.86 -1.42 1.73
CA ASP A 137 -12.76 -2.44 2.80
C ASP A 137 -12.07 -1.91 4.06
N VAL A 138 -11.42 -0.74 3.98
CA VAL A 138 -10.66 -0.12 5.08
C VAL A 138 -11.17 1.27 5.45
N ASP A 139 -12.25 1.73 4.82
CA ASP A 139 -12.81 3.06 5.05
C ASP A 139 -13.21 3.30 6.52
N ASP A 140 -13.76 2.29 7.18
CA ASP A 140 -14.20 2.37 8.59
C ASP A 140 -13.05 2.66 9.57
N ILE A 141 -11.82 2.22 9.26
CA ILE A 141 -10.65 2.43 10.14
C ILE A 141 -9.90 3.72 9.81
N VAL A 142 -10.10 4.29 8.61
CA VAL A 142 -9.40 5.49 8.12
C VAL A 142 -9.69 6.72 8.99
N ASP A 143 -10.85 6.78 9.64
CA ASP A 143 -11.25 7.88 10.53
C ASP A 143 -10.26 8.15 11.67
N ALA A 144 -9.60 7.11 12.20
CA ALA A 144 -8.62 7.24 13.27
C ALA A 144 -7.28 7.86 12.83
N TYR A 145 -7.06 8.05 11.53
CA TYR A 145 -5.79 8.48 10.96
C TYR A 145 -5.91 9.84 10.24
N GLN A 146 -4.82 10.58 10.26
CA GLN A 146 -4.70 11.88 9.57
C GLN A 146 -3.94 11.78 8.24
N VAL A 147 -3.16 10.72 8.06
CA VAL A 147 -2.33 10.49 6.87
C VAL A 147 -2.56 9.07 6.37
N ILE A 148 -2.91 8.94 5.10
CA ILE A 148 -3.23 7.66 4.46
C ILE A 148 -2.25 7.45 3.32
N GLY A 149 -1.43 6.42 3.41
CA GLY A 149 -0.59 5.93 2.33
C GLY A 149 -1.30 4.81 1.57
N VAL A 150 -1.31 4.86 0.25
CA VAL A 150 -1.80 3.77 -0.61
C VAL A 150 -0.64 3.32 -1.50
N ASP A 151 -0.14 2.11 -1.25
CA ASP A 151 0.89 1.49 -2.09
C ASP A 151 0.23 0.70 -3.22
N GLU A 152 0.89 0.69 -4.38
CA GLU A 152 0.39 0.04 -5.60
C GLU A 152 -1.03 0.50 -6.00
N GLY A 153 -1.26 1.82 -5.93
CA GLY A 153 -2.55 2.48 -6.17
C GLY A 153 -3.23 2.13 -7.50
N GLN A 154 -2.46 1.71 -8.51
CA GLN A 154 -3.00 1.31 -9.81
C GLN A 154 -3.87 0.04 -9.77
N PHE A 155 -3.80 -0.77 -8.71
CA PHE A 155 -4.60 -1.99 -8.56
C PHE A 155 -5.94 -1.77 -7.84
N PHE A 156 -6.20 -0.56 -7.34
CA PHE A 156 -7.45 -0.22 -6.67
C PHE A 156 -8.40 0.48 -7.64
N ASP A 157 -9.46 -0.21 -8.06
CA ASP A 157 -10.47 0.35 -8.98
C ASP A 157 -11.25 1.53 -8.38
N ASP A 158 -11.29 1.59 -7.04
CA ASP A 158 -11.97 2.61 -6.24
C ASP A 158 -11.01 3.69 -5.70
N VAL A 159 -9.79 3.78 -6.26
CA VAL A 159 -8.76 4.72 -5.80
C VAL A 159 -9.19 6.18 -5.92
N VAL A 160 -9.95 6.50 -6.98
CA VAL A 160 -10.35 7.88 -7.28
C VAL A 160 -11.36 8.37 -6.23
N GLU A 161 -12.40 7.58 -6.02
CA GLU A 161 -13.52 7.91 -5.14
C GLU A 161 -13.06 8.04 -3.69
N TYR A 162 -12.20 7.13 -3.23
CA TYR A 162 -11.74 7.14 -1.83
C TYR A 162 -10.63 8.15 -1.57
N ALA A 163 -9.72 8.40 -2.51
CA ALA A 163 -8.72 9.46 -2.34
C ALA A 163 -9.38 10.84 -2.21
N GLU A 164 -10.34 11.15 -3.09
CA GLU A 164 -11.09 12.40 -3.08
C GLU A 164 -11.95 12.51 -1.81
N LYS A 165 -12.64 11.44 -1.43
CA LYS A 165 -13.43 11.39 -0.18
C LYS A 165 -12.55 11.70 1.03
N TRP A 166 -11.42 11.01 1.18
CA TRP A 166 -10.53 11.17 2.33
C TRP A 166 -9.86 12.53 2.38
N ALA A 167 -9.46 13.08 1.22
CA ALA A 167 -8.95 14.44 1.13
C ALA A 167 -10.01 15.47 1.55
N ASN A 168 -11.26 15.32 1.11
CA ASN A 168 -12.36 16.19 1.54
C ASN A 168 -12.69 16.05 3.05
N MET A 169 -12.33 14.93 3.68
CA MET A 169 -12.39 14.74 5.14
C MET A 169 -11.22 15.41 5.89
N GLY A 170 -10.32 16.11 5.20
CA GLY A 170 -9.16 16.79 5.79
C GLY A 170 -7.92 15.90 5.95
N LYS A 171 -7.87 14.73 5.30
CA LYS A 171 -6.74 13.79 5.40
C LYS A 171 -5.67 14.11 4.35
N THR A 172 -4.42 13.80 4.67
CA THR A 172 -3.33 13.79 3.69
C THR A 172 -3.25 12.40 3.06
N VAL A 173 -3.62 12.28 1.80
CA VAL A 173 -3.62 11.03 1.03
C VAL A 173 -2.37 11.00 0.15
N ILE A 174 -1.52 9.98 0.30
CA ILE A 174 -0.28 9.82 -0.45
C ILE A 174 -0.33 8.49 -1.19
N ILE A 175 -0.30 8.52 -2.52
CA ILE A 175 -0.53 7.35 -3.36
C ILE A 175 0.73 7.08 -4.18
N ALA A 176 1.32 5.90 -3.99
CA ALA A 176 2.40 5.39 -4.82
C ALA A 176 1.80 4.48 -5.89
N ALA A 177 2.07 4.77 -7.18
CA ALA A 177 1.48 3.97 -8.26
C ALA A 177 2.30 3.99 -9.55
N LEU A 178 2.14 2.94 -10.35
CA LEU A 178 2.59 2.94 -11.75
C LEU A 178 1.70 3.88 -12.56
N ASP A 179 2.31 4.79 -13.33
CA ASP A 179 1.56 5.66 -14.26
C ASP A 179 1.16 4.93 -15.54
N GLY A 180 1.91 3.89 -15.93
CA GLY A 180 1.59 3.09 -17.09
C GLY A 180 1.98 1.63 -16.97
N ASP A 181 1.29 0.79 -17.75
CA ASP A 181 1.56 -0.63 -17.91
C ASP A 181 2.84 -0.87 -18.77
N PHE A 182 3.18 -2.13 -18.99
CA PHE A 182 4.35 -2.52 -19.79
C PHE A 182 4.29 -2.03 -21.25
N ARG A 183 3.10 -1.67 -21.75
CA ARG A 183 2.81 -1.15 -23.09
C ARG A 183 2.75 0.38 -23.12
N ARG A 184 3.05 1.06 -22.00
CA ARG A 184 2.95 2.52 -21.83
C ARG A 184 1.52 3.05 -21.98
N LYS A 185 0.51 2.21 -21.70
CA LYS A 185 -0.89 2.64 -21.55
C LYS A 185 -1.16 3.01 -20.09
N PRO A 186 -2.10 3.92 -19.79
CA PRO A 186 -2.55 4.18 -18.43
C PRO A 186 -2.80 2.89 -17.64
N PHE A 187 -2.27 2.79 -16.42
CA PHE A 187 -2.49 1.63 -15.54
C PHE A 187 -3.63 1.94 -14.57
N GLY A 188 -4.74 1.22 -14.72
CA GLY A 188 -5.92 1.39 -13.87
C GLY A 188 -6.46 2.81 -13.95
N ARG A 189 -6.96 3.32 -12.83
CA ARG A 189 -7.62 4.63 -12.75
C ARG A 189 -6.77 5.70 -12.07
N VAL A 190 -5.52 5.40 -11.71
CA VAL A 190 -4.71 6.33 -10.90
C VAL A 190 -4.39 7.66 -11.60
N LEU A 191 -4.34 7.69 -12.93
CA LEU A 191 -4.12 8.93 -13.67
C LEU A 191 -5.34 9.88 -13.65
N GLU A 192 -6.53 9.39 -13.32
CA GLU A 192 -7.72 10.23 -13.11
C GLU A 192 -7.55 11.16 -11.91
N LEU A 193 -6.62 10.86 -10.99
CA LEU A 193 -6.32 11.69 -9.82
C LEU A 193 -5.42 12.89 -10.13
N VAL A 194 -4.76 12.93 -11.30
CA VAL A 194 -3.81 14.02 -11.62
C VAL A 194 -4.46 15.41 -11.56
N PRO A 195 -5.69 15.64 -12.07
CA PRO A 195 -6.35 16.93 -11.95
C PRO A 195 -6.83 17.28 -10.54
N MET A 196 -6.95 16.28 -9.65
CA MET A 196 -7.44 16.42 -8.27
C MET A 196 -6.28 16.56 -7.26
N ALA A 197 -5.06 16.24 -7.67
CA ALA A 197 -3.91 16.19 -6.78
C ALA A 197 -3.19 17.54 -6.64
N GLU A 198 -2.91 17.93 -5.39
CA GLU A 198 -2.11 19.12 -5.08
C GLU A 198 -0.61 18.91 -5.30
N ASP A 199 -0.13 17.66 -5.29
CA ASP A 199 1.27 17.34 -5.60
C ASP A 199 1.35 16.08 -6.48
N VAL A 200 2.05 16.19 -7.61
CA VAL A 200 2.28 15.07 -8.52
C VAL A 200 3.76 15.03 -8.87
N VAL A 201 4.43 13.94 -8.48
CA VAL A 201 5.81 13.67 -8.86
C VAL A 201 5.88 12.38 -9.68
N LYS A 202 6.63 12.41 -10.78
CA LYS A 202 6.98 11.21 -11.54
C LYS A 202 8.46 10.89 -11.35
N LEU A 203 8.74 9.84 -10.60
CA LEU A 203 10.09 9.35 -10.35
C LEU A 203 10.63 8.62 -11.58
N ASN A 204 11.95 8.69 -11.78
CA ASN A 204 12.67 7.88 -12.75
C ASN A 204 13.42 6.76 -12.04
N ALA A 205 13.50 5.61 -12.70
CA ALA A 205 14.44 4.55 -12.34
C ALA A 205 15.74 4.69 -13.15
N VAL A 206 16.66 3.73 -13.01
CA VAL A 206 17.83 3.60 -13.88
C VAL A 206 17.54 2.58 -14.99
N CYS A 207 17.82 2.94 -16.23
CA CYS A 207 17.65 2.05 -17.37
C CYS A 207 18.67 0.92 -17.31
N THR A 208 18.18 -0.30 -17.14
CA THR A 208 19.01 -1.52 -17.07
C THR A 208 19.78 -1.83 -18.36
N SER A 209 19.41 -1.22 -19.48
CA SER A 209 20.08 -1.43 -20.78
C SER A 209 21.16 -0.40 -21.12
N CYS A 210 21.06 0.82 -20.59
CA CYS A 210 21.98 1.91 -20.99
C CYS A 210 22.40 2.85 -19.85
N GLY A 211 21.95 2.64 -18.61
CA GLY A 211 22.32 3.46 -17.45
C GLY A 211 21.65 4.83 -17.35
N LEU A 212 20.95 5.30 -18.40
CA LEU A 212 20.23 6.58 -18.38
C LEU A 212 18.93 6.52 -17.58
N ASN A 213 18.28 7.67 -17.35
CA ASN A 213 16.97 7.73 -16.70
C ASN A 213 15.93 6.85 -17.43
N ALA A 214 15.28 5.98 -16.66
CA ALA A 214 14.18 5.14 -17.11
C ALA A 214 12.85 5.67 -16.60
N ALA A 215 11.97 5.99 -17.55
CA ALA A 215 10.63 6.48 -17.27
C ALA A 215 9.55 5.40 -17.51
N PHE A 216 9.94 4.20 -17.94
CA PHE A 216 9.01 3.14 -18.36
C PHE A 216 9.41 1.78 -17.78
N THR A 217 8.42 0.93 -17.61
CA THR A 217 8.60 -0.51 -17.34
C THR A 217 8.47 -1.27 -18.64
N LYS A 218 9.40 -2.19 -18.90
CA LYS A 218 9.35 -3.13 -20.01
C LYS A 218 9.26 -4.54 -19.47
N ARG A 219 8.28 -5.31 -19.94
CA ARG A 219 8.21 -6.76 -19.68
C ARG A 219 9.28 -7.48 -20.50
N ILE A 220 9.93 -8.47 -19.90
CA ILE A 220 10.97 -9.30 -20.55
C ILE A 220 10.49 -10.72 -20.87
N THR A 221 9.33 -11.12 -20.36
CA THR A 221 8.69 -12.41 -20.65
C THR A 221 7.62 -12.28 -21.72
N SER A 222 7.26 -13.42 -22.33
CA SER A 222 6.28 -13.54 -23.43
C SER A 222 4.82 -13.58 -22.98
N ASP A 223 4.54 -13.35 -21.70
CA ASP A 223 3.16 -13.29 -21.20
C ASP A 223 2.55 -11.92 -21.51
N ASP A 224 1.29 -11.88 -21.93
CA ASP A 224 0.55 -10.67 -22.31
C ASP A 224 -0.46 -10.20 -21.23
N ALA A 225 -0.65 -10.96 -20.14
CA ALA A 225 -1.61 -10.61 -19.09
C ALA A 225 -1.23 -9.28 -18.41
N ILE A 226 -2.17 -8.33 -18.26
CA ILE A 226 -1.86 -6.99 -17.72
C ILE A 226 -1.52 -7.06 -16.21
N GLU A 227 -2.27 -7.87 -15.46
CA GLU A 227 -2.04 -8.12 -14.03
C GLU A 227 -1.10 -9.32 -13.86
N VAL A 228 0.18 -9.12 -14.11
CA VAL A 228 1.22 -10.09 -13.72
C VAL A 228 2.04 -9.47 -12.60
N VAL A 229 1.75 -9.88 -11.37
CA VAL A 229 2.56 -9.56 -10.20
C VAL A 229 3.91 -10.26 -10.37
N GLY A 230 4.94 -9.48 -10.64
CA GLY A 230 6.29 -9.97 -10.89
C GLY A 230 7.34 -8.95 -10.48
N GLY A 231 8.56 -9.41 -10.26
CA GLY A 231 9.69 -8.59 -9.86
C GLY A 231 10.63 -8.30 -11.03
N ALA A 232 11.93 -8.29 -10.73
CA ALA A 232 13.00 -8.07 -11.72
C ALA A 232 13.20 -9.24 -12.69
N ASP A 233 12.57 -10.39 -12.40
CA ASP A 233 12.52 -11.60 -13.23
C ASP A 233 11.59 -11.45 -14.44
N MET A 234 10.55 -10.62 -14.32
CA MET A 234 9.53 -10.43 -15.38
C MET A 234 9.61 -9.04 -16.01
N TYR A 235 10.22 -8.07 -15.33
CA TYR A 235 10.21 -6.67 -15.73
C TYR A 235 11.56 -5.98 -15.55
N ARG A 236 11.83 -5.00 -16.39
CA ARG A 236 12.98 -4.10 -16.28
C ARG A 236 12.57 -2.64 -16.44
N ALA A 237 13.31 -1.74 -15.78
CA ALA A 237 13.22 -0.31 -16.05
C ALA A 237 13.94 0.04 -17.36
N ALA A 238 13.28 0.83 -18.21
CA ALA A 238 13.77 1.22 -19.53
C ALA A 238 13.58 2.72 -19.82
N CYS A 239 14.56 3.32 -20.50
CA CYS A 239 14.42 4.63 -21.14
C CYS A 239 13.57 4.50 -22.43
N ARG A 240 13.18 5.63 -23.02
CA ARG A 240 12.35 5.66 -24.24
C ARG A 240 12.91 4.78 -25.37
N ALA A 241 14.18 4.99 -25.72
CA ALA A 241 14.83 4.25 -26.80
C ALA A 241 14.93 2.74 -26.49
N CYS A 242 15.27 2.36 -25.26
CA CYS A 242 15.41 0.94 -24.88
C CYS A 242 14.06 0.23 -24.68
N HIS A 243 12.98 0.99 -24.46
CA HIS A 243 11.62 0.45 -24.43
C HIS A 243 11.17 0.08 -25.85
N GLU A 244 11.41 0.98 -26.82
CA GLU A 244 11.00 0.81 -28.23
C GLU A 244 11.85 -0.17 -29.03
N ARG A 245 13.13 -0.37 -28.67
CA ARG A 245 13.94 -1.45 -29.26
C ARG A 245 13.27 -2.78 -28.97
N GLU A 246 12.85 -3.50 -30.01
CA GLU A 246 12.36 -4.87 -29.86
C GLU A 246 13.38 -5.70 -29.10
N SER A 247 12.90 -6.63 -28.28
CA SER A 247 13.73 -7.70 -27.72
C SER A 247 14.14 -8.61 -28.87
N SER A 248 15.17 -8.20 -29.63
CA SER A 248 15.81 -8.96 -30.71
C SER A 248 16.61 -10.15 -30.15
N HIS A 249 16.00 -10.94 -29.27
CA HIS A 249 16.57 -12.14 -28.65
C HIS A 249 15.64 -13.36 -28.79
N ALA A 250 14.61 -13.30 -29.64
CA ALA A 250 13.76 -14.44 -29.95
C ALA A 250 14.11 -15.17 -31.28
N GLN A 251 15.04 -14.67 -32.09
CA GLN A 251 15.40 -15.31 -33.37
C GLN A 251 16.89 -15.16 -33.69
N THR A 252 17.74 -15.96 -33.05
CA THR A 252 19.09 -16.31 -33.54
C THR A 252 19.64 -17.51 -32.76
N LYS A 253 18.91 -18.62 -32.78
CA LYS A 253 19.45 -19.96 -32.50
C LYS A 253 18.78 -20.94 -33.45
N GLY A 254 19.37 -21.14 -34.62
CA GLY A 254 18.89 -22.09 -35.61
C GLY A 254 19.23 -21.69 -37.04
N ASN A 255 20.51 -21.42 -37.30
CA ASN A 255 21.12 -21.55 -38.63
C ASN A 255 22.61 -21.25 -38.48
N ASP A 256 23.36 -22.23 -38.00
CA ASP A 256 24.82 -22.34 -38.18
C ASP A 256 25.22 -23.78 -37.86
N MET A 257 24.84 -24.72 -38.73
CA MET A 257 25.45 -26.05 -38.82
C MET A 257 25.08 -26.70 -40.15
N ALA A 258 25.70 -26.24 -41.24
CA ALA A 258 25.87 -27.01 -42.48
C ALA A 258 26.88 -26.33 -43.40
N SER A 259 28.17 -26.48 -43.13
CA SER A 259 29.19 -26.63 -44.18
C SER A 259 30.56 -26.80 -43.53
N THR A 260 31.04 -28.03 -43.47
CA THR A 260 32.38 -28.45 -43.92
C THR A 260 32.61 -29.84 -43.34
N ASP A 261 32.43 -30.86 -44.17
CA ASP A 261 33.31 -32.02 -44.09
C ASP A 261 33.68 -32.40 -45.52
N ALA A 262 34.99 -32.42 -45.73
CA ALA A 262 35.66 -32.83 -46.94
C ALA A 262 35.49 -34.34 -47.12
N ASP A 263 35.20 -34.77 -48.35
CA ASP A 263 35.46 -36.15 -48.72
C ASP A 263 36.38 -36.22 -49.94
N VAL A 264 37.46 -36.93 -49.70
CA VAL A 264 38.57 -37.28 -50.57
C VAL A 264 38.10 -38.32 -51.58
N ASN A 265 38.37 -38.12 -52.87
CA ASN A 265 38.60 -39.22 -53.82
C ASN A 265 39.27 -38.74 -55.11
N ALA A 266 40.54 -39.10 -55.28
CA ALA A 266 41.17 -39.38 -56.58
C ALA A 266 41.04 -40.91 -56.85
N PRO A 267 41.40 -41.50 -58.01
CA PRO A 267 42.10 -40.96 -59.18
C PRO A 267 41.54 -41.41 -60.57
N SER A 268 42.05 -40.85 -61.67
CA SER A 268 42.40 -41.59 -62.90
C SER A 268 43.03 -40.69 -63.98
N THR A 269 44.10 -41.21 -64.60
CA THR A 269 44.87 -40.75 -65.76
C THR A 269 44.03 -40.59 -67.05
N PRO A 270 44.53 -39.90 -68.11
CA PRO A 270 45.40 -40.51 -69.14
C PRO A 270 46.55 -39.56 -69.57
N GLY A 271 47.66 -39.94 -70.22
CA GLY A 271 47.90 -41.08 -71.10
C GLY A 271 47.78 -40.70 -72.58
N SER A 272 48.64 -39.79 -73.08
CA SER A 272 49.23 -39.76 -74.45
C SER A 272 50.00 -38.45 -74.66
#